data_AF-A0A7C3WFQ5-F1
#
_entry.id   AF-A0A7C3WFQ5-F1
#
_cell.length_a   1.000
_cell.length_b   1.000
_cell.length_c   1.000
_cell.angle_alpha   90.00
_cell.angle_beta   90.00
_cell.angle_gamma   90.00
#
_symmetry.space_group_name_H-M   'P 1'
#
loop_
_entity.id
_entity.type
_entity.pdbx_description
1 polymer ?
#
loop_
_entity_poly.entity_id
_entity_poly.type
_entity_poly.pdbx_seq_one_letter_code
_entity_poly.pdbx_strand_id
1 'polypeptide(L)'
;MPLRRLRRNLLLFAGAGLLAATLARAADNEAPPGFVSLFNGKDFTGWQVPPGDGGHWKVLDGVIDYDAQSEAAGDKSLWCQREFGDFVLRVDWRIKETPYTNPNVPYILPDGTHARDTKGKELHLALPDSDSGIYLRGSGEYQVNIWCWPIGSGEMYGVRTNPRTAPAVRAAVTPRTQADKPV
;
A
#
# COMPACT_ATOMS: atom_id res chain seq x y z
N MET A 1 -12.49 59.80 60.97
CA MET A 1 -13.30 59.58 59.76
C MET A 1 -12.41 58.87 58.73
N PRO A 2 -12.43 57.53 58.62
CA PRO A 2 -11.38 56.79 57.91
C PRO A 2 -11.77 56.45 56.46
N LEU A 3 -10.92 56.81 55.49
CA LEU A 3 -11.04 56.35 54.12
C LEU A 3 -10.57 54.89 54.00
N ARG A 4 -11.48 54.03 53.51
CA ARG A 4 -11.31 52.59 53.33
C ARG A 4 -10.35 52.29 52.18
N ARG A 5 -9.38 51.42 52.45
CA ARG A 5 -8.53 50.74 51.45
C ARG A 5 -9.36 49.76 50.64
N LEU A 6 -9.19 49.73 49.32
CA LEU A 6 -9.62 48.61 48.47
C LEU A 6 -8.39 48.04 47.75
N ARG A 7 -7.87 46.93 48.27
CA ARG A 7 -6.89 46.09 47.56
C ARG A 7 -7.68 45.20 46.60
N ARG A 8 -7.36 45.31 45.31
CA ARG A 8 -8.01 44.56 44.23
C ARG A 8 -7.31 43.21 44.11
N ASN A 9 -7.95 42.15 44.59
CA ASN A 9 -7.48 40.77 44.42
C ASN A 9 -7.65 40.36 42.96
N LEU A 10 -6.54 40.04 42.29
CA LEU A 10 -6.54 39.44 40.95
C LEU A 10 -6.68 37.92 41.13
N LEU A 11 -7.85 37.37 40.82
CA LEU A 11 -8.07 35.93 40.76
C LEU A 11 -7.61 35.43 39.38
N LEU A 12 -6.52 34.65 39.36
CA LEU A 12 -6.09 33.85 38.21
C LEU A 12 -6.98 32.62 38.11
N PHE A 13 -7.84 32.56 37.09
CA PHE A 13 -8.49 31.32 36.68
C PHE A 13 -7.60 30.61 35.65
N ALA A 14 -6.93 29.55 36.09
CA ALA A 14 -6.28 28.59 35.21
C ALA A 14 -7.35 27.69 34.57
N GLY A 15 -7.77 28.03 33.35
CA GLY A 15 -8.62 27.16 32.53
C GLY A 15 -7.76 26.11 31.83
N ALA A 16 -7.67 24.90 32.40
CA ALA A 16 -7.11 23.75 31.73
C ALA A 16 -8.12 23.26 30.66
N GLY A 17 -7.95 23.72 29.41
CA GLY A 17 -8.67 23.17 28.28
C GLY A 17 -8.12 21.80 27.92
N LEU A 18 -8.77 20.72 28.35
CA LEU A 18 -8.59 19.42 27.72
C LEU A 18 -9.18 19.51 26.30
N LEU A 19 -8.33 19.70 25.29
CA LEU A 19 -8.68 19.35 23.93
C LEU A 19 -8.82 17.82 23.87
N ALA A 20 -10.05 17.33 23.93
CA ALA A 20 -10.34 15.99 23.47
C ALA A 20 -10.10 15.96 21.96
N ALA A 21 -8.91 15.48 21.56
CA ALA A 21 -8.65 15.12 20.19
C ALA A 21 -9.59 13.96 19.85
N THR A 22 -10.71 14.27 19.19
CA THR A 22 -11.57 13.26 18.58
C THR A 22 -10.73 12.51 17.55
N LEU A 23 -10.38 11.26 17.87
CA LEU A 23 -9.78 10.32 16.94
C LEU A 23 -10.79 10.03 15.82
N ALA A 24 -10.80 10.88 14.79
CA ALA A 24 -11.42 10.57 13.52
C ALA A 24 -10.55 9.51 12.82
N ARG A 25 -10.72 8.24 13.18
CA ARG A 25 -9.92 7.13 12.64
C ARG A 25 -10.73 5.86 12.36
N ALA A 26 -11.98 6.04 11.94
CA ALA A 26 -12.89 4.95 11.59
C ALA A 26 -13.35 4.94 10.11
N ALA A 27 -13.14 6.03 9.35
CA ALA A 27 -13.75 6.19 8.03
C ALA A 27 -13.07 5.42 6.89
N ASP A 28 -11.76 5.15 6.95
CA ASP A 28 -11.04 4.53 5.82
C ASP A 28 -11.47 3.09 5.53
N ASN A 29 -12.06 2.40 6.50
CA ASN A 29 -12.50 1.00 6.38
C ASN A 29 -14.02 0.86 6.12
N GLU A 30 -14.73 1.98 5.93
CA GLU A 30 -16.11 1.98 5.45
C GLU A 30 -16.12 1.97 3.92
N ALA A 31 -16.71 0.94 3.33
CA ALA A 31 -16.77 0.83 1.88
C ALA A 31 -17.68 1.90 1.28
N PRO A 32 -17.28 2.56 0.17
CA PRO A 32 -18.15 3.48 -0.54
C PRO A 32 -19.38 2.75 -1.12
N PRO A 33 -20.47 3.47 -1.47
CA PRO A 33 -21.65 2.86 -2.07
C PRO A 33 -21.32 1.95 -3.26
N GLY A 34 -21.87 0.74 -3.25
CA GLY A 34 -21.63 -0.28 -4.28
C GLY A 34 -20.39 -1.17 -4.04
N PHE A 35 -19.59 -0.90 -3.01
CA PHE A 35 -18.47 -1.74 -2.60
C PHE A 35 -18.79 -2.48 -1.30
N VAL A 36 -18.13 -3.62 -1.12
CA VAL A 36 -18.12 -4.36 0.15
C VAL A 36 -16.70 -4.28 0.70
N SER A 37 -16.56 -3.90 1.97
CA SER A 37 -15.23 -3.83 2.59
C SER A 37 -14.65 -5.22 2.75
N LEU A 38 -13.40 -5.42 2.32
CA LEU A 38 -12.65 -6.65 2.55
C LEU A 38 -11.96 -6.64 3.93
N PHE A 39 -11.70 -5.46 4.50
CA PHE A 39 -11.01 -5.32 5.77
C PHE A 39 -11.84 -4.49 6.75
N ASN A 40 -11.99 -4.99 7.97
CA ASN A 40 -12.86 -4.37 8.98
C ASN A 40 -12.15 -3.29 9.82
N GLY A 41 -10.87 -3.02 9.56
CA GLY A 41 -10.08 -2.05 10.31
C GLY A 41 -9.62 -2.51 11.70
N LYS A 42 -9.84 -3.76 12.08
CA LYS A 42 -9.66 -4.24 13.46
C LYS A 42 -8.83 -5.51 13.53
N ASP A 43 -9.13 -6.48 12.68
CA ASP A 43 -8.53 -7.81 12.72
C ASP A 43 -8.60 -8.50 11.36
N PHE A 44 -8.04 -9.71 11.29
CA PHE A 44 -8.00 -10.53 10.09
C PHE A 44 -9.26 -11.38 9.87
N THR A 45 -10.43 -11.00 10.43
CA THR A 45 -11.68 -11.69 10.11
C THR A 45 -11.93 -11.65 8.60
N GLY A 46 -12.14 -12.82 7.99
CA GLY A 46 -12.28 -12.96 6.53
C GLY A 46 -10.95 -13.10 5.78
N TRP A 47 -9.82 -13.13 6.50
CA TRP A 47 -8.49 -13.35 5.95
C TRP A 47 -7.85 -14.62 6.55
N GLN A 48 -6.95 -15.23 5.79
CA GLN A 48 -6.12 -16.34 6.19
C GLN A 48 -4.69 -15.84 6.32
N VAL A 49 -4.21 -15.74 7.57
CA VAL A 49 -2.81 -15.47 7.90
C VAL A 49 -2.00 -16.74 7.61
N PRO A 50 -0.81 -16.64 6.99
CA PRO A 50 -0.02 -17.81 6.64
C PRO A 50 0.38 -18.61 7.89
N PRO A 51 0.28 -19.96 7.88
CA PRO A 51 0.71 -20.77 9.02
C PRO A 51 2.19 -20.57 9.33
N GLY A 52 2.50 -20.24 10.58
CA GLY A 52 3.87 -19.94 11.00
C GLY A 52 4.33 -18.54 10.65
N ASP A 53 3.43 -17.60 10.37
CA ASP A 53 3.80 -16.21 10.04
C ASP A 53 4.67 -15.52 11.09
N GLY A 54 4.53 -15.86 12.38
CA GLY A 54 5.27 -15.20 13.46
C GLY A 54 4.69 -13.85 13.90
N GLY A 55 3.58 -13.40 13.32
CA GLY A 55 2.94 -12.10 13.66
C GLY A 55 3.48 -10.93 12.86
N HIS A 56 4.03 -11.21 11.68
CA HIS A 56 4.59 -10.25 10.74
C HIS A 56 3.52 -9.59 9.88
N TRP A 57 2.41 -10.29 9.63
CA TRP A 57 1.13 -9.66 9.30
C TRP A 57 0.43 -9.23 10.59
N LYS A 58 0.11 -7.93 10.68
CA LYS A 58 -0.55 -7.34 11.84
C LYS A 58 -1.53 -6.25 11.43
N VAL A 59 -2.42 -5.90 12.34
CA VAL A 59 -3.27 -4.71 12.20
C VAL A 59 -2.70 -3.61 13.08
N LEU A 60 -2.29 -2.49 12.47
CA LEU A 60 -1.79 -1.32 13.17
C LEU A 60 -2.61 -0.10 12.76
N ASP A 61 -3.13 0.64 13.74
CA ASP A 61 -3.87 1.88 13.52
C ASP A 61 -4.96 1.80 12.44
N GLY A 62 -5.63 0.65 12.34
CA GLY A 62 -6.71 0.42 11.38
C GLY A 62 -6.27 0.10 9.96
N VAL A 63 -5.00 -0.30 9.74
CA VAL A 63 -4.50 -0.81 8.45
C VAL A 63 -3.90 -2.21 8.61
N ILE A 64 -3.93 -2.98 7.53
CA ILE A 64 -3.12 -4.20 7.42
C ILE A 64 -1.67 -3.77 7.19
N ASP A 65 -0.78 -4.21 8.06
CA ASP A 65 0.65 -3.90 8.03
C ASP A 65 1.48 -5.18 7.89
N TYR A 66 2.54 -5.08 7.10
CA TYR A 66 3.52 -6.14 6.87
C TYR A 66 4.92 -5.56 6.98
N ASP A 67 5.85 -6.34 7.52
CA ASP A 67 7.26 -5.95 7.69
C ASP A 67 8.23 -6.81 6.86
N ALA A 68 7.70 -7.69 6.00
CA ALA A 68 8.47 -8.60 5.15
C ALA A 68 9.35 -9.62 5.91
N GLN A 69 9.04 -9.90 7.18
CA GLN A 69 9.83 -10.81 8.01
C GLN A 69 9.16 -12.14 8.33
N SER A 70 8.01 -12.45 7.71
CA SER A 70 7.25 -13.69 7.95
C SER A 70 8.12 -14.94 8.08
N GLU A 71 7.92 -15.69 9.16
CA GLU A 71 8.66 -16.91 9.50
C GLU A 71 8.09 -18.17 8.81
N ALA A 72 6.99 -18.03 8.05
CA ALA A 72 6.33 -19.17 7.44
C ALA A 72 7.28 -19.89 6.47
N ALA A 73 7.29 -21.23 6.56
CA ALA A 73 8.14 -22.06 5.70
C ALA A 73 7.62 -22.16 4.25
N GLY A 74 6.33 -21.90 4.05
CA GLY A 74 5.65 -21.96 2.76
C GLY A 74 5.27 -20.58 2.23
N ASP A 75 4.06 -20.47 1.71
CA ASP A 75 3.49 -19.19 1.29
C ASP A 75 3.40 -18.21 2.48
N LYS A 76 3.84 -16.97 2.24
CA LYS A 76 3.88 -15.86 3.20
C LYS A 76 2.81 -14.81 2.93
N SER A 77 1.92 -15.07 1.97
CA SER A 77 0.86 -14.17 1.55
C SER A 77 -0.32 -14.19 2.53
N LEU A 78 -0.98 -13.04 2.68
CA LEU A 78 -2.26 -12.92 3.38
C LEU A 78 -3.41 -13.09 2.37
N TRP A 79 -4.28 -14.07 2.57
CA TRP A 79 -5.33 -14.41 1.61
C TRP A 79 -6.73 -14.03 2.09
N CYS A 80 -7.58 -13.52 1.21
CA CYS A 80 -9.02 -13.47 1.50
C CYS A 80 -9.58 -14.90 1.56
N GLN A 81 -10.44 -15.19 2.54
CA GLN A 81 -11.17 -16.46 2.63
C GLN A 81 -12.30 -16.57 1.59
N ARG A 82 -12.73 -15.43 1.04
CA ARG A 82 -13.77 -15.36 0.01
C ARG A 82 -13.14 -15.41 -1.37
N GLU A 83 -13.82 -16.11 -2.28
CA GLU A 83 -13.50 -16.13 -3.70
C GLU A 83 -14.37 -15.14 -4.47
N PHE A 84 -13.81 -14.58 -5.54
CA PHE A 84 -14.47 -13.57 -6.36
C PHE A 84 -14.31 -13.89 -7.85
N GLY A 85 -15.41 -13.79 -8.60
CA GLY A 85 -15.44 -13.88 -10.05
C GLY A 85 -15.07 -12.54 -10.68
N ASP A 86 -16.06 -11.87 -11.27
CA ASP A 86 -15.89 -10.52 -11.81
C ASP A 86 -16.10 -9.49 -10.70
N PHE A 87 -15.17 -8.55 -10.55
CA PHE A 87 -15.20 -7.56 -9.50
C PHE A 87 -14.49 -6.27 -9.90
N VAL A 88 -14.77 -5.22 -9.15
CA VAL A 88 -13.97 -4.00 -9.11
C VAL A 88 -13.28 -3.96 -7.75
N LEU A 89 -11.95 -3.96 -7.74
CA LEU A 89 -11.16 -3.83 -6.52
C LEU A 89 -10.72 -2.37 -6.36
N ARG A 90 -10.93 -1.84 -5.16
CA ARG A 90 -10.37 -0.56 -4.72
C ARG A 90 -9.52 -0.81 -3.49
N VAL A 91 -8.30 -0.33 -3.52
CA VAL A 91 -7.31 -0.52 -2.47
C VAL A 91 -6.38 0.70 -2.43
N ASP A 92 -6.10 1.17 -1.23
CA ASP A 92 -5.03 2.12 -0.97
C ASP A 92 -3.88 1.36 -0.31
N TRP A 93 -2.64 1.69 -0.67
CA TRP A 93 -1.45 1.01 -0.16
C TRP A 93 -0.32 2.02 0.07
N ARG A 94 0.65 1.64 0.89
CA ARG A 94 1.85 2.44 1.15
C ARG A 94 3.05 1.53 1.43
N ILE A 95 4.10 1.64 0.63
CA ILE A 95 5.42 1.12 0.98
C ILE A 95 6.02 2.03 2.07
N LYS A 96 6.48 1.44 3.17
CA LYS A 96 7.05 2.17 4.31
C LYS A 96 8.54 2.47 4.15
N GLU A 97 9.27 1.57 3.51
CA GLU A 97 10.71 1.64 3.35
C GLU A 97 11.18 0.81 2.15
N THR A 98 12.34 1.16 1.61
CA THR A 98 13.04 0.47 0.52
C THR A 98 14.48 0.16 0.97
N PRO A 99 14.67 -0.83 1.86
CA PRO A 99 15.96 -1.05 2.52
C PRO A 99 17.02 -1.66 1.60
N TYR A 100 16.63 -2.12 0.42
CA TYR A 100 17.52 -2.75 -0.56
C TYR A 100 17.65 -1.90 -1.82
N THR A 101 18.77 -2.02 -2.52
CA THR A 101 18.94 -1.47 -3.87
C THR A 101 18.81 -2.60 -4.90
N ASN A 102 17.84 -2.51 -5.80
CA ASN A 102 17.70 -3.40 -6.93
C ASN A 102 18.54 -2.88 -8.10
N PRO A 103 19.61 -3.58 -8.55
CA PRO A 103 20.47 -3.12 -9.63
C PRO A 103 19.90 -3.37 -11.04
N ASN A 104 18.73 -4.01 -11.15
CA ASN A 104 18.17 -4.52 -12.39
C ASN A 104 16.77 -4.00 -12.69
N VAL A 105 16.38 -2.82 -12.16
CA VAL A 105 15.06 -2.24 -12.45
C VAL A 105 14.98 -1.82 -13.92
N PRO A 106 14.11 -2.41 -14.76
CA PRO A 106 14.02 -2.02 -16.15
C PRO A 106 13.39 -0.65 -16.31
N TYR A 107 13.90 0.14 -17.27
CA TYR A 107 13.22 1.34 -17.71
C TYR A 107 12.06 0.94 -18.63
N ILE A 108 10.84 0.92 -18.11
CA ILE A 108 9.64 0.47 -18.84
C ILE A 108 9.01 1.65 -19.59
N LEU A 109 8.66 1.43 -20.85
CA LEU A 109 7.95 2.38 -21.70
C LEU A 109 6.42 2.21 -21.56
N PRO A 110 5.61 3.22 -21.89
CA PRO A 110 4.14 3.14 -21.78
C PRO A 110 3.47 2.02 -22.60
N ASP A 111 4.16 1.44 -23.59
CA ASP A 111 3.69 0.30 -24.37
C ASP A 111 4.01 -1.06 -23.73
N GLY A 112 4.64 -1.05 -22.55
CA GLY A 112 5.05 -2.21 -21.77
C GLY A 112 6.40 -2.81 -22.16
N THR A 113 7.07 -2.26 -23.18
CA THR A 113 8.42 -2.69 -23.57
C THR A 113 9.51 -2.06 -22.70
N HIS A 114 10.68 -2.67 -22.64
CA HIS A 114 11.84 -2.07 -21.99
C HIS A 114 12.53 -1.12 -22.96
N ALA A 115 12.89 0.07 -22.48
CA ALA A 115 13.71 1.00 -23.22
C ALA A 115 15.09 0.38 -23.49
N ARG A 116 15.65 0.71 -24.66
CA ARG A 116 16.92 0.19 -25.13
C ARG A 116 17.86 1.33 -25.51
N ASP A 117 19.17 1.10 -25.34
CA ASP A 117 20.21 2.00 -25.83
C ASP A 117 20.35 1.93 -27.36
N THR A 118 21.28 2.71 -27.91
CA THR A 118 21.57 2.75 -29.35
C THR A 118 22.14 1.45 -29.92
N LYS A 119 22.51 0.49 -29.06
CA LYS A 119 23.00 -0.85 -29.43
C LYS A 119 21.92 -1.92 -29.22
N GLY A 120 20.70 -1.53 -28.84
CA GLY A 120 19.59 -2.44 -28.57
C GLY A 120 19.65 -3.14 -27.21
N LYS A 121 20.57 -2.76 -26.31
CA LYS A 121 20.65 -3.33 -24.96
C LYS A 121 19.60 -2.65 -24.07
N GLU A 122 18.90 -3.43 -23.26
CA GLU A 122 17.91 -2.90 -22.31
C GLU A 122 18.56 -1.99 -21.27
N LEU A 123 17.86 -0.89 -20.95
CA LEU A 123 18.26 0.07 -19.95
C LEU A 123 17.75 -0.38 -18.58
N HIS A 124 18.68 -0.65 -17.67
CA HIS A 124 18.38 -0.95 -16.27
C HIS A 124 18.93 0.15 -15.36
N LEU A 125 18.24 0.34 -14.23
CA LEU A 125 18.57 1.30 -13.19
C LEU A 125 18.87 0.55 -11.89
N ALA A 126 19.78 1.13 -11.09
CA ALA A 126 19.98 0.74 -9.71
C ALA A 126 19.19 1.70 -8.81
N LEU A 127 18.11 1.23 -8.18
CA LEU A 127 17.21 2.05 -7.37
C LEU A 127 16.89 1.38 -6.02
N PRO A 128 16.62 2.16 -4.97
CA PRO A 128 15.98 1.63 -3.77
C PRO A 128 14.67 0.93 -4.13
N ASP A 129 14.45 -0.27 -3.61
CA ASP A 129 13.33 -1.11 -4.01
C ASP A 129 12.74 -1.88 -2.82
N SER A 130 11.44 -2.14 -2.94
CA SER A 130 10.62 -3.03 -2.11
C SER A 130 9.51 -3.56 -3.02
N ASP A 131 9.19 -4.84 -2.89
CA ASP A 131 8.24 -5.52 -3.78
C ASP A 131 7.11 -6.14 -2.97
N SER A 132 5.89 -5.93 -3.46
CA SER A 132 4.67 -6.54 -2.98
C SER A 132 3.68 -6.63 -4.15
N GLY A 133 2.48 -7.11 -3.87
CA GLY A 133 1.43 -7.08 -4.88
C GLY A 133 0.18 -7.81 -4.45
N ILE A 134 -0.81 -7.75 -5.32
CA ILE A 134 -2.10 -8.37 -5.11
C ILE A 134 -2.27 -9.45 -6.18
N TYR A 135 -2.29 -10.70 -5.76
CA TYR A 135 -2.58 -11.80 -6.68
C TYR A 135 -4.06 -11.84 -7.01
N LEU A 136 -4.39 -11.66 -8.29
CA LEU A 136 -5.76 -11.86 -8.75
C LEU A 136 -5.99 -13.37 -8.94
N ARG A 137 -6.97 -13.91 -8.21
CA ARG A 137 -7.39 -15.32 -8.27
C ARG A 137 -6.24 -16.32 -8.03
N GLY A 138 -5.32 -15.99 -7.12
CA GLY A 138 -4.27 -16.91 -6.68
C GLY A 138 -3.13 -17.15 -7.69
N SER A 139 -3.06 -16.39 -8.78
CA SER A 139 -2.05 -16.56 -9.82
C SER A 139 -1.01 -15.44 -9.80
N GLY A 140 0.27 -15.82 -9.75
CA GLY A 140 1.39 -14.90 -9.92
C GLY A 140 1.48 -14.29 -11.32
N GLU A 141 0.87 -14.91 -12.34
CA GLU A 141 0.78 -14.33 -13.68
C GLU A 141 -0.06 -13.04 -13.68
N TYR A 142 -1.10 -13.00 -12.84
CA TYR A 142 -2.06 -11.90 -12.72
C TYR A 142 -1.86 -11.09 -11.44
N GLN A 143 -0.61 -10.96 -10.99
CA GLN A 143 -0.29 -10.07 -9.87
C GLN A 143 -0.40 -8.61 -10.30
N VAL A 144 -1.11 -7.80 -9.51
CA VAL A 144 -0.99 -6.34 -9.59
C VAL A 144 0.18 -5.93 -8.70
N ASN A 145 1.31 -5.59 -9.31
CA ASN A 145 2.57 -5.29 -8.64
C ASN A 145 2.53 -3.96 -7.88
N ILE A 146 3.15 -3.95 -6.71
CA ILE A 146 3.33 -2.79 -5.84
C ILE A 146 4.83 -2.67 -5.57
N TRP A 147 5.48 -1.64 -6.12
CA TRP A 147 6.92 -1.43 -6.00
C TRP A 147 7.28 0.05 -6.13
N CYS A 148 8.57 0.38 -6.16
CA CYS A 148 9.04 1.77 -6.32
C CYS A 148 9.70 2.03 -7.69
N TRP A 149 9.33 1.27 -8.72
CA TRP A 149 9.91 1.45 -10.06
C TRP A 149 9.41 2.74 -10.72
N PRO A 150 10.18 3.34 -11.64
CA PRO A 150 9.80 4.63 -12.27
C PRO A 150 8.46 4.63 -13.00
N ILE A 151 8.01 3.47 -13.50
CA ILE A 151 6.71 3.36 -14.17
C ILE A 151 5.54 3.46 -13.18
N GLY A 152 5.80 3.24 -11.89
CA GLY A 152 4.81 3.16 -10.81
C GLY A 152 4.26 1.76 -10.58
N SER A 153 3.40 1.64 -9.58
CA SER A 153 2.69 0.42 -9.23
C SER A 153 1.41 0.25 -10.05
N GLY A 154 0.81 -0.94 -9.98
CA GLY A 154 -0.37 -1.30 -10.76
C GLY A 154 -0.05 -2.03 -12.07
N GLU A 155 1.23 -2.32 -12.32
CA GLU A 155 1.66 -3.19 -13.41
C GLU A 155 1.18 -4.63 -13.18
N MET A 156 0.94 -5.38 -14.27
CA MET A 156 0.88 -6.84 -14.23
C MET A 156 2.10 -7.46 -14.91
N TYR A 157 3.17 -7.70 -14.15
CA TYR A 157 4.48 -8.11 -14.67
C TYR A 157 4.39 -9.39 -15.51
N GLY A 158 3.69 -10.41 -15.02
CA GLY A 158 3.55 -11.70 -15.69
C GLY A 158 2.91 -11.59 -17.07
N VAL A 159 1.87 -10.76 -17.21
CA VAL A 159 1.21 -10.51 -18.49
C VAL A 159 2.04 -9.62 -19.40
N ARG A 160 2.64 -8.55 -18.86
CA ARG A 160 3.45 -7.59 -19.64
C ARG A 160 4.71 -8.23 -20.23
N THR A 161 5.41 -9.07 -19.46
CA THR A 161 6.68 -9.65 -19.90
C THR A 161 6.54 -10.91 -20.74
N ASN A 162 5.34 -11.52 -20.77
CA ASN A 162 5.09 -12.71 -21.59
C ASN A 162 5.08 -12.34 -23.10
N PRO A 163 6.01 -12.88 -23.91
CA PRO A 163 6.11 -12.55 -25.33
C PRO A 163 4.94 -13.07 -26.17
N ARG A 164 4.13 -13.99 -25.62
CA ARG A 164 2.92 -14.49 -26.27
C ARG A 164 1.71 -13.57 -26.06
N THR A 165 1.80 -12.62 -25.13
CA THR A 165 0.76 -11.62 -24.89
C THR A 165 0.76 -10.60 -26.02
N ALA A 166 -0.41 -10.31 -26.59
CA ALA A 166 -0.54 -9.30 -27.64
C ALA A 166 -0.02 -7.92 -27.15
N PRO A 167 0.69 -7.14 -27.99
CA PRO A 167 1.26 -5.85 -27.60
C PRO A 167 0.25 -4.89 -26.94
N ALA A 168 -0.98 -4.83 -27.46
CA ALA A 168 -2.03 -3.99 -26.90
C ALA A 168 -2.41 -4.39 -25.46
N VAL A 169 -2.37 -5.69 -25.14
CA VAL A 169 -2.65 -6.18 -23.78
C VAL A 169 -1.49 -5.84 -22.85
N ARG A 170 -0.24 -5.99 -23.31
CA ARG A 170 0.96 -5.59 -22.52
C ARG A 170 0.92 -4.11 -22.17
N ALA A 171 0.59 -3.25 -23.12
CA ALA A 171 0.40 -1.83 -22.89
C ALA A 171 -0.76 -1.56 -21.92
N ALA A 172 -1.87 -2.28 -22.03
CA ALA A 172 -3.04 -2.10 -21.17
C ALA A 172 -2.80 -2.47 -19.70
N VAL A 173 -1.87 -3.39 -19.42
CA VAL A 173 -1.47 -3.77 -18.06
C VAL A 173 -0.21 -3.05 -17.58
N THR A 174 0.25 -2.04 -18.32
CA THR A 174 1.36 -1.16 -17.92
C THR A 174 0.77 0.13 -17.31
N PRO A 175 1.29 0.63 -16.19
CA PRO A 175 0.82 1.88 -15.60
C PRO A 175 0.95 3.05 -16.59
N ARG A 176 -0.11 3.85 -16.70
CA ARG A 176 -0.14 5.05 -17.56
C ARG A 176 0.38 6.30 -16.87
N THR A 177 0.46 6.26 -15.54
CA THR A 177 0.88 7.39 -14.71
C THR A 177 1.49 6.82 -13.44
N GLN A 178 2.61 7.37 -13.02
CA GLN A 178 3.19 7.06 -11.72
C GLN A 178 2.31 7.69 -10.63
N ALA A 179 1.44 6.89 -10.03
CA ALA A 179 0.54 7.31 -8.95
C ALA A 179 1.15 7.13 -7.56
N ASP A 180 2.32 6.51 -7.48
CA ASP A 180 2.98 6.15 -6.24
C ASP A 180 3.48 7.40 -5.52
N LYS A 181 3.18 7.49 -4.23
CA LYS A 181 3.78 8.50 -3.38
C LYS A 181 5.21 8.05 -3.05
N PRO A 182 6.24 8.90 -3.23
CA PRO A 182 7.62 8.56 -2.85
C PRO A 182 7.71 8.10 -1.41
N VAL A 183 8.55 7.10 -1.14
CA VAL A 183 8.78 6.53 0.20
C VAL A 183 9.43 7.56 1.11
#